data_AF-A0A8H7C7Z3-F1
#
_entry.id   AF-A0A8H7C7Z3-F1
#
_cell.length_a   1.000
_cell.length_b   1.000
_cell.length_c   1.000
_cell.angle_alpha   90.00
_cell.angle_beta   90.00
_cell.angle_gamma   90.00
#
_symmetry.space_group_name_H-M   'P 1'
#
loop_
_entity.id
_entity.type
_entity.pdbx_description
1 polymer ?
#
loop_
_entity_poly.entity_id
_entity_poly.type
_entity_poly.pdbx_seq_one_letter_code
_entity_poly.pdbx_strand_id
1 'polypeptide(L)'
;MDQASSSLTRVKRRASQDAIVESSRKRLKEDVDDRDHVEALGDTTFMQELADELQCGCCAALVYKPVLVLPCQHFFCGSCCVLWIRNGGTNCPSCRSVTSIATPYRALQGTLDTFLRWAPHRARSERERQQADEIYSGNNLRIPGPREASPEPNINQNTDFAQPCPHCSPGNPYGWVCPQPIPDPNMDPDHAWLLDEGDPPGHARCGNCEIMLALRAPTTSKCDMCSVSFCGINVQGRCVAASLPAQQPHGLGDIGDLIECSFIYDCFDGNNVEVEIMLDYLTAQRLTPKHIYREIIAHTQSQPRGFRTLIGRNIFSEIHGAVDTDPDIPRSRICRLCAAEVFFAGLKDWWVRERQKGFLEPNVANRKDCPHGEACSHQKDFGHAREFNHIFMRNTNAPGSGPLPALVPLNAGPSVPNVAPETLPPALDVREGSITSAPATPDFRDAIDTFL
;
A
#
# COMPACT_ATOMS: atom_id res chain seq x y z
N MET A 1 63.61 -11.02 5.32
CA MET A 1 62.93 -9.87 4.70
C MET A 1 61.46 -10.25 4.59
N ASP A 2 60.67 -10.28 5.66
CA ASP A 2 60.28 -9.16 6.56
C ASP A 2 59.38 -8.15 5.82
N GLN A 3 58.22 -7.70 6.32
CA GLN A 3 57.53 -7.98 7.60
C GLN A 3 56.01 -7.66 7.52
N ALA A 4 55.22 -8.35 8.37
CA ALA A 4 54.03 -7.94 9.18
C ALA A 4 53.12 -6.73 8.78
N SER A 5 51.83 -6.63 9.10
CA SER A 5 50.93 -7.30 10.09
C SER A 5 49.43 -7.03 9.70
N SER A 6 48.33 -7.40 10.39
CA SER A 6 48.04 -8.08 11.68
C SER A 6 46.62 -8.72 11.73
N SER A 7 46.42 -9.60 12.72
CA SER A 7 45.25 -9.97 13.57
C SER A 7 43.86 -9.28 13.39
N LEU A 8 42.71 -9.94 13.65
CA LEU A 8 42.36 -10.70 14.88
C LEU A 8 41.44 -11.94 14.68
N THR A 9 42.01 -13.12 15.00
CA THR A 9 41.52 -14.17 15.93
C THR A 9 40.04 -14.60 16.03
N ARG A 10 39.79 -15.87 15.66
CA ARG A 10 38.65 -16.71 16.11
C ARG A 10 39.18 -18.04 16.64
N VAL A 11 38.92 -18.41 17.90
CA VAL A 11 39.39 -19.68 18.48
C VAL A 11 38.24 -20.52 19.04
N LYS A 12 38.22 -21.79 18.61
CA LYS A 12 37.44 -22.91 19.15
C LYS A 12 38.43 -23.87 19.80
N ARG A 13 38.12 -24.50 20.94
CA ARG A 13 38.36 -25.95 21.22
C ARG A 13 37.83 -26.40 22.59
N ARG A 14 37.71 -27.72 22.73
CA ARG A 14 37.22 -28.51 23.88
C ARG A 14 38.39 -28.92 24.79
N ALA A 15 38.13 -29.23 26.07
CA ALA A 15 38.19 -30.61 26.63
C ALA A 15 38.52 -30.67 28.15
N SER A 16 37.70 -31.46 28.85
CA SER A 16 37.90 -32.30 30.05
C SER A 16 38.92 -32.03 31.18
N GLN A 17 38.36 -32.11 32.40
CA GLN A 17 38.80 -32.88 33.59
C GLN A 17 40.12 -32.52 34.32
N ASP A 18 39.99 -32.22 35.63
CA ASP A 18 40.63 -33.02 36.70
C ASP A 18 39.95 -32.80 38.08
N ALA A 19 40.28 -33.64 39.07
CA ALA A 19 39.43 -33.94 40.25
C ALA A 19 39.88 -33.36 41.61
N ILE A 20 38.95 -33.26 42.58
CA ILE A 20 39.20 -33.14 44.04
C ILE A 20 38.23 -34.07 44.81
N VAL A 21 38.63 -34.50 46.02
CA VAL A 21 38.30 -35.79 46.66
C VAL A 21 37.47 -35.67 47.96
N GLU A 22 36.51 -36.58 48.13
CA GLU A 22 35.94 -37.20 49.36
C GLU A 22 35.54 -36.36 50.60
N SER A 23 34.27 -36.51 51.06
CA SER A 23 34.00 -36.81 52.47
C SER A 23 32.64 -37.49 52.70
N SER A 24 32.70 -38.69 53.28
CA SER A 24 31.58 -39.61 53.54
C SER A 24 30.56 -39.16 54.61
N ARG A 25 29.29 -39.58 54.44
CA ARG A 25 28.46 -40.21 55.53
C ARG A 25 27.23 -40.93 54.98
N LYS A 26 27.15 -42.25 55.23
CA LYS A 26 26.07 -43.16 54.83
C LYS A 26 24.82 -43.00 55.70
N ARG A 27 23.63 -43.26 55.13
CA ARG A 27 22.48 -43.88 55.83
C ARG A 27 21.78 -44.88 54.90
N LEU A 28 21.34 -46.00 55.47
CA LEU A 28 20.77 -47.15 54.76
C LEU A 28 19.41 -46.81 54.14
N LYS A 29 19.06 -47.51 53.06
CA LYS A 29 17.67 -47.86 52.73
C LYS A 29 17.62 -49.27 52.14
N GLU A 30 16.58 -50.01 52.50
CA GLU A 30 16.40 -51.44 52.22
C GLU A 30 16.03 -51.74 50.76
N ASP A 31 16.34 -52.96 50.31
CA ASP A 31 15.91 -53.51 49.03
C ASP A 31 14.36 -53.64 48.99
N VAL A 32 13.74 -53.04 47.98
CA VAL A 32 12.31 -53.21 47.67
C VAL A 32 12.15 -53.49 46.17
N ASP A 33 11.72 -54.73 45.91
CA ASP A 33 11.20 -55.32 44.67
C ASP A 33 11.35 -54.55 43.35
N ASP A 34 12.31 -54.98 42.52
CA ASP A 34 12.71 -54.38 41.24
C ASP A 34 11.75 -54.73 40.07
N ARG A 35 10.48 -55.02 40.37
CA ARG A 35 9.47 -55.52 39.42
C ARG A 35 8.37 -54.51 39.07
N ASP A 36 7.92 -53.72 40.04
CA ASP A 36 6.86 -52.71 39.81
C ASP A 36 7.39 -51.44 39.10
N HIS A 37 8.70 -51.17 39.15
CA HIS A 37 9.29 -49.98 38.55
C HIS A 37 9.36 -50.02 37.01
N VAL A 38 9.32 -51.20 36.39
CA VAL A 38 9.48 -51.36 34.94
C VAL A 38 8.21 -50.98 34.18
N GLU A 39 7.03 -51.27 34.73
CA GLU A 39 5.74 -50.91 34.11
C GLU A 39 5.50 -49.39 34.12
N ALA A 40 5.79 -48.72 35.24
CA ALA A 40 5.62 -47.27 35.36
C ALA A 40 6.55 -46.44 34.45
N LEU A 41 7.71 -46.97 34.07
CA LEU A 41 8.63 -46.31 33.13
C LEU A 41 8.07 -46.30 31.70
N GLY A 42 7.48 -47.41 31.23
CA GLY A 42 6.97 -47.56 29.86
C GLY A 42 5.83 -46.59 29.51
N ASP A 43 4.92 -46.32 30.45
CA ASP A 43 3.84 -45.35 30.26
C ASP A 43 4.38 -43.93 30.07
N THR A 44 5.44 -43.55 30.80
CA THR A 44 6.01 -42.19 30.70
C THR A 44 6.75 -41.95 29.39
N THR A 45 7.44 -42.96 28.85
CA THR A 45 8.13 -42.86 27.56
C THR A 45 7.14 -42.83 26.40
N PHE A 46 6.12 -43.70 26.43
CA PHE A 46 5.08 -43.72 25.39
C PHE A 46 4.29 -42.40 25.34
N MET A 47 3.92 -41.83 26.50
CA MET A 47 3.26 -40.52 26.54
C MET A 47 4.15 -39.37 26.03
N GLN A 48 5.47 -39.48 26.14
CA GLN A 48 6.39 -38.49 25.58
C GLN A 48 6.46 -38.62 24.04
N GLU A 49 6.67 -39.83 23.52
CA GLU A 49 6.71 -40.10 22.08
C GLU A 49 5.42 -39.69 21.38
N LEU A 50 4.26 -40.02 21.96
CA LEU A 50 2.96 -39.59 21.44
C LEU A 50 2.76 -38.07 21.51
N ALA A 51 3.31 -37.38 22.52
CA ALA A 51 3.26 -35.93 22.58
C ALA A 51 4.09 -35.27 21.46
N ASP A 52 5.21 -35.89 21.09
CA ASP A 52 6.14 -35.41 20.07
C ASP A 52 5.55 -35.59 18.65
N GLU A 53 4.92 -36.73 18.38
CA GLU A 53 4.13 -36.97 17.16
C GLU A 53 2.88 -36.07 17.04
N LEU A 54 2.42 -35.46 18.13
CA LEU A 54 1.29 -34.52 18.16
C LEU A 54 1.72 -33.03 18.15
N GLN A 55 3.00 -32.73 17.89
CA GLN A 55 3.47 -31.34 17.79
C GLN A 55 3.07 -30.65 16.47
N CYS A 56 2.74 -29.36 16.56
CA CYS A 56 2.50 -28.52 15.38
C CYS A 56 3.83 -28.15 14.70
N GLY A 57 4.00 -28.52 13.43
CA GLY A 57 5.21 -28.22 12.64
C GLY A 57 5.53 -26.73 12.43
N CYS A 58 4.65 -25.80 12.80
CA CYS A 58 4.92 -24.35 12.77
C CYS A 58 5.43 -23.79 14.11
N CYS A 59 5.01 -24.35 15.25
CA CYS A 59 5.27 -23.76 16.57
C CYS A 59 5.92 -24.72 17.58
N ALA A 60 6.26 -25.96 17.16
CA ALA A 60 6.92 -26.98 17.98
C ALA A 60 6.27 -27.23 19.35
N ALA A 61 4.93 -27.10 19.41
CA ALA A 61 4.13 -27.33 20.61
C ALA A 61 2.90 -28.16 20.25
N LEU A 62 2.40 -28.95 21.21
CA LEU A 62 1.22 -29.83 21.07
C LEU A 62 0.10 -29.13 20.30
N VAL A 63 -0.36 -29.70 19.19
CA VAL A 63 -1.23 -29.00 18.23
C VAL A 63 -2.60 -28.67 18.83
N TYR A 64 -3.16 -27.50 18.49
CA TYR A 64 -4.46 -27.02 18.96
C TYR A 64 -5.36 -26.65 17.78
N LYS A 65 -6.59 -27.19 17.77
CA LYS A 65 -7.55 -27.15 16.64
C LYS A 65 -6.85 -27.46 15.30
N PRO A 66 -6.41 -28.72 15.10
CA PRO A 66 -5.54 -29.07 13.99
C PRO A 66 -6.23 -28.92 12.64
N VAL A 67 -5.48 -28.48 11.63
CA VAL A 67 -5.87 -28.47 10.23
C VAL A 67 -4.95 -29.37 9.42
N LEU A 68 -5.51 -30.14 8.49
CA LEU A 68 -4.80 -31.00 7.54
C LEU A 68 -4.65 -30.27 6.20
N VAL A 69 -3.43 -30.21 5.69
CA VAL A 69 -3.01 -29.42 4.53
C VAL A 69 -2.98 -30.30 3.28
N LEU A 70 -3.74 -29.96 2.24
CA LEU A 70 -3.95 -30.83 1.07
C LEU A 70 -3.24 -30.30 -0.19
N PRO A 71 -2.55 -31.17 -0.96
CA PRO A 71 -2.60 -32.64 -0.91
C PRO A 71 -1.55 -33.31 -0.01
N CYS A 72 -0.63 -32.56 0.60
CA CYS A 72 0.57 -33.13 1.25
C CYS A 72 0.35 -33.77 2.64
N GLN A 73 -0.85 -33.68 3.20
CA GLN A 73 -1.30 -34.28 4.47
C GLN A 73 -0.47 -33.93 5.73
N HIS A 74 0.29 -32.84 5.70
CA HIS A 74 0.89 -32.28 6.91
C HIS A 74 -0.18 -31.57 7.75
N PHE A 75 -0.02 -31.53 9.07
CA PHE A 75 -0.97 -30.88 9.97
C PHE A 75 -0.32 -29.78 10.84
N PHE A 76 -1.13 -28.78 11.20
CA PHE A 76 -0.71 -27.61 11.99
C PHE A 76 -1.85 -27.14 12.87
N CYS A 77 -1.60 -26.24 13.83
CA CYS A 77 -2.68 -25.51 14.47
C CYS A 77 -3.38 -24.65 13.42
N GLY A 78 -4.72 -24.59 13.44
CA GLY A 78 -5.44 -23.73 12.52
C GLY A 78 -5.03 -22.25 12.63
N SER A 79 -4.73 -21.77 13.84
CA SER A 79 -4.19 -20.42 14.05
C SER A 79 -2.81 -20.21 13.40
N CYS A 80 -1.88 -21.16 13.55
CA CYS A 80 -0.58 -21.11 12.88
C CYS A 80 -0.72 -21.12 11.34
N CYS A 81 -1.67 -21.90 10.80
CA CYS A 81 -1.95 -21.94 9.37
C CYS A 81 -2.56 -20.61 8.86
N VAL A 82 -3.48 -20.00 9.62
CA VAL A 82 -4.00 -18.66 9.33
C VAL A 82 -2.89 -17.61 9.32
N LEU A 83 -2.01 -17.61 10.34
CA LEU A 83 -0.90 -16.66 10.41
C LEU A 83 0.08 -16.83 9.25
N TRP A 84 0.39 -18.08 8.87
CA TRP A 84 1.21 -18.37 7.69
C TRP A 84 0.62 -17.77 6.41
N ILE A 85 -0.68 -18.00 6.17
CA ILE A 85 -1.39 -17.45 5.00
C ILE A 85 -1.42 -15.92 5.02
N ARG A 86 -1.70 -15.30 6.18
CA ARG A 86 -1.71 -13.84 6.35
C ARG A 86 -0.34 -13.21 6.08
N ASN A 87 0.74 -13.91 6.43
CA ASN A 87 2.12 -13.48 6.21
C ASN A 87 2.65 -13.81 4.79
N GLY A 88 1.76 -14.11 3.83
CA GLY A 88 2.13 -14.37 2.43
C GLY A 88 2.53 -15.82 2.11
N GLY A 89 2.30 -16.76 3.02
CA GLY A 89 2.52 -18.19 2.79
C GLY A 89 1.61 -18.77 1.72
N THR A 90 2.21 -19.36 0.68
CA THR A 90 1.51 -19.88 -0.53
C THR A 90 1.68 -21.39 -0.73
N ASN A 91 2.27 -22.08 0.24
CA ASN A 91 2.58 -23.51 0.22
C ASN A 91 2.52 -24.11 1.64
N CYS A 92 2.74 -25.42 1.77
CA CYS A 92 2.79 -26.08 3.08
C CYS A 92 4.02 -25.62 3.90
N PRO A 93 3.86 -25.20 5.18
CA PRO A 93 4.98 -24.80 6.03
C PRO A 93 6.09 -25.85 6.20
N SER A 94 5.75 -27.13 6.29
CA SER A 94 6.73 -28.22 6.48
C SER A 94 7.42 -28.63 5.19
N CYS A 95 6.66 -29.05 4.18
CA CYS A 95 7.21 -29.67 2.96
C CYS A 95 7.34 -28.71 1.77
N ARG A 96 6.87 -27.47 1.88
CA ARG A 96 6.88 -26.42 0.84
C ARG A 96 6.17 -26.78 -0.48
N SER A 97 5.49 -27.92 -0.55
CA SER A 97 4.73 -28.37 -1.72
C SER A 97 3.56 -27.45 -2.03
N VAL A 98 3.25 -27.32 -3.32
CA VAL A 98 2.06 -26.59 -3.81
C VAL A 98 0.80 -27.16 -3.17
N THR A 99 -0.01 -26.27 -2.61
CA THR A 99 -1.09 -26.59 -1.68
C THR A 99 -2.19 -25.55 -1.86
N SER A 100 -3.46 -25.96 -1.90
CA SER A 100 -4.59 -25.06 -2.16
C SER A 100 -5.54 -24.86 -0.98
N ILE A 101 -5.57 -25.80 -0.03
CA ILE A 101 -6.53 -25.79 1.08
C ILE A 101 -5.96 -26.47 2.33
N ALA A 102 -6.36 -25.97 3.51
CA ALA A 102 -6.23 -26.67 4.78
C ALA A 102 -7.61 -26.83 5.43
N THR A 103 -7.91 -28.02 5.95
CA THR A 103 -9.26 -28.41 6.42
C THR A 103 -9.21 -28.90 7.88
N PRO A 104 -10.25 -28.69 8.71
CA PRO A 104 -10.23 -29.14 10.11
C PRO A 104 -10.02 -30.65 10.27
N TYR A 105 -8.95 -31.06 10.95
CA TYR A 105 -8.57 -32.47 11.05
C TYR A 105 -9.26 -33.16 12.24
N ARG A 106 -10.55 -33.47 12.07
CA ARG A 106 -11.42 -33.99 13.15
C ARG A 106 -10.92 -35.30 13.79
N ALA A 107 -10.27 -36.18 13.02
CA ALA A 107 -9.74 -37.43 13.56
C ALA A 107 -8.60 -37.17 14.56
N LEU A 108 -7.65 -36.29 14.21
CA LEU A 108 -6.54 -35.90 15.08
C LEU A 108 -7.02 -35.14 16.33
N GLN A 109 -8.09 -34.35 16.22
CA GLN A 109 -8.73 -33.72 17.38
C GLN A 109 -9.19 -34.79 18.41
N GLY A 110 -9.81 -35.88 17.96
CA GLY A 110 -10.21 -36.98 18.86
C GLY A 110 -9.02 -37.66 19.56
N THR A 111 -7.89 -37.80 18.87
CA THR A 111 -6.63 -38.30 19.46
C THR A 111 -6.10 -37.34 20.53
N LEU A 112 -6.05 -36.03 20.23
CA LEU A 112 -5.64 -34.97 21.17
C LEU A 112 -6.53 -34.91 22.41
N ASP A 113 -7.85 -34.96 22.23
CA ASP A 113 -8.82 -34.94 23.32
C ASP A 113 -8.70 -36.20 24.21
N THR A 114 -8.21 -37.30 23.64
CA THR A 114 -7.89 -38.52 24.40
C THR A 114 -6.57 -38.38 25.13
N PHE A 115 -5.51 -37.93 24.46
CA PHE A 115 -4.20 -37.66 25.07
C PHE A 115 -4.30 -36.70 26.26
N LEU A 116 -5.01 -35.58 26.11
CA LEU A 116 -5.17 -34.56 27.15
C LEU A 116 -6.03 -35.02 28.35
N ARG A 117 -6.84 -36.08 28.20
CA ARG A 117 -7.52 -36.71 29.34
C ARG A 117 -6.57 -37.48 30.25
N TRP A 118 -5.50 -38.08 29.69
CA TRP A 118 -4.47 -38.80 30.43
C TRP A 118 -3.31 -37.90 30.87
N ALA A 119 -2.97 -36.87 30.09
CA ALA A 119 -1.93 -35.90 30.40
C ALA A 119 -2.43 -34.43 30.44
N PRO A 120 -3.34 -34.04 31.37
CA PRO A 120 -3.89 -32.67 31.43
C PRO A 120 -2.83 -31.57 31.61
N HIS A 121 -1.71 -31.90 32.27
CA HIS A 121 -0.59 -30.98 32.49
C HIS A 121 0.14 -30.57 31.21
N ARG A 122 -0.11 -31.24 30.08
CA ARG A 122 0.42 -30.86 28.75
C ARG A 122 -0.54 -30.01 27.92
N ALA A 123 -1.70 -29.66 28.45
CA ALA A 123 -2.59 -28.70 27.79
C ALA A 123 -1.89 -27.34 27.64
N ARG A 124 -2.09 -26.69 26.49
CA ARG A 124 -1.67 -25.29 26.30
C ARG A 124 -2.30 -24.39 27.36
N SER A 125 -1.58 -23.33 27.74
CA SER A 125 -2.10 -22.36 28.69
C SER A 125 -3.39 -21.73 28.19
N GLU A 126 -4.25 -21.31 29.12
CA GLU A 126 -5.54 -20.69 28.80
C GLU A 126 -5.38 -19.48 27.87
N ARG A 127 -4.36 -18.65 28.09
CA ARG A 127 -4.03 -17.48 27.27
C ARG A 127 -3.66 -17.84 25.82
N GLU A 128 -2.87 -18.90 25.62
CA GLU A 128 -2.51 -19.36 24.27
C GLU A 128 -3.72 -19.93 23.52
N ARG A 129 -4.64 -20.61 24.22
CA ARG A 129 -5.87 -21.14 23.63
C ARG A 129 -6.81 -20.01 23.20
N GLN A 130 -7.02 -19.01 24.05
CA GLN A 130 -7.81 -17.82 23.73
C GLN A 130 -7.25 -17.07 22.51
N GLN A 131 -5.94 -16.77 22.50
CA GLN A 131 -5.29 -16.11 21.35
C GLN A 131 -5.39 -16.94 20.06
N ALA A 132 -5.28 -18.27 20.14
CA ALA A 132 -5.46 -19.13 18.97
C ALA A 132 -6.90 -19.12 18.44
N ASP A 133 -7.89 -19.00 19.32
CA ASP A 133 -9.31 -18.99 18.99
C ASP A 133 -9.79 -17.66 18.38
N GLU A 134 -9.21 -16.53 18.79
CA GLU A 134 -9.37 -15.23 18.13
C GLU A 134 -8.87 -15.25 16.67
N ILE A 135 -7.82 -16.04 16.40
CA ILE A 135 -7.22 -16.16 15.07
C ILE A 135 -7.95 -17.18 14.20
N TYR A 136 -8.46 -18.27 14.78
CA TYR A 136 -9.01 -19.41 14.03
C TYR A 136 -10.24 -20.07 14.68
N SER A 137 -11.39 -19.93 14.00
CA SER A 137 -12.70 -20.38 14.48
C SER A 137 -13.13 -21.78 13.98
N GLY A 138 -12.24 -22.60 13.43
CA GLY A 138 -12.57 -23.97 13.00
C GLY A 138 -13.07 -24.15 11.55
N ASN A 139 -12.90 -23.14 10.70
CA ASN A 139 -13.33 -23.16 9.29
C ASN A 139 -12.26 -23.78 8.35
N ASN A 140 -12.64 -24.09 7.11
CA ASN A 140 -11.66 -24.40 6.06
C ASN A 140 -10.86 -23.15 5.67
N LEU A 141 -9.57 -23.32 5.37
CA LEU A 141 -8.65 -22.26 4.99
C LEU A 141 -8.22 -22.44 3.54
N ARG A 142 -8.38 -21.41 2.70
CA ARG A 142 -7.82 -21.41 1.34
C ARG A 142 -6.39 -20.89 1.41
N ILE A 143 -5.44 -21.67 0.90
CA ILE A 143 -4.04 -21.24 0.74
C ILE A 143 -3.93 -20.59 -0.65
N PRO A 144 -3.52 -19.33 -0.76
CA PRO A 144 -3.29 -18.68 -2.05
C PRO A 144 -2.18 -19.44 -2.80
N GLY A 145 -2.34 -19.61 -4.12
CA GLY A 145 -1.23 -20.09 -4.95
C GLY A 145 -0.06 -19.10 -4.92
N PRO A 146 1.16 -19.55 -5.25
CA PRO A 146 2.28 -18.63 -5.49
C PRO A 146 1.83 -17.53 -6.45
N ARG A 147 2.16 -16.27 -6.14
CA ARG A 147 2.06 -15.22 -7.16
C ARG A 147 2.92 -15.69 -8.33
N GLU A 148 2.37 -15.68 -9.53
CA GLU A 148 3.16 -15.83 -10.75
C GLU A 148 4.34 -14.86 -10.62
N ALA A 149 5.56 -15.38 -10.78
CA ALA A 149 6.72 -14.51 -10.81
C ALA A 149 6.44 -13.47 -11.90
N SER A 150 6.55 -12.19 -11.56
CA SER A 150 6.56 -11.15 -12.58
C SER A 150 7.54 -11.62 -13.65
N PRO A 151 7.16 -11.62 -14.94
CA PRO A 151 8.11 -11.90 -16.01
C PRO A 151 9.38 -11.10 -15.75
N GLU A 152 10.55 -11.70 -15.98
CA GLU A 152 11.82 -10.97 -15.84
C GLU A 152 11.65 -9.62 -16.53
N PRO A 153 11.95 -8.50 -15.85
CA PRO A 153 11.70 -7.19 -16.42
C PRO A 153 12.41 -7.17 -17.76
N ASN A 154 11.63 -7.05 -18.84
CA ASN A 154 12.19 -6.99 -20.17
C ASN A 154 12.88 -5.64 -20.26
N ILE A 155 14.17 -5.61 -19.89
CA ILE A 155 15.01 -4.43 -19.92
C ILE A 155 15.19 -4.13 -21.40
N ASN A 156 14.27 -3.31 -21.92
CA ASN A 156 14.24 -2.91 -23.32
C ASN A 156 15.63 -2.37 -23.68
N GLN A 157 16.36 -3.14 -24.49
CA GLN A 157 17.74 -2.83 -24.84
C GLN A 157 17.83 -1.62 -25.78
N ASN A 158 16.69 -1.18 -26.32
CA ASN A 158 16.54 0.05 -27.06
C ASN A 158 15.22 0.73 -26.66
N THR A 159 15.29 1.98 -26.21
CA THR A 159 14.15 2.81 -25.77
C THR A 159 13.45 3.53 -26.90
N ASP A 160 14.05 3.57 -28.07
CA ASP A 160 13.70 4.52 -29.14
C ASP A 160 12.61 3.93 -30.06
N PHE A 161 12.41 2.61 -29.99
CA PHE A 161 11.43 1.86 -30.76
C PHE A 161 10.27 1.34 -29.89
N ALA A 162 9.06 1.37 -30.45
CA ALA A 162 7.87 0.81 -29.82
C ALA A 162 7.95 -0.72 -29.74
N GLN A 163 7.76 -1.26 -28.53
CA GLN A 163 7.70 -2.71 -28.32
C GLN A 163 6.29 -3.26 -28.60
N PRO A 164 6.16 -4.50 -29.11
CA PRO A 164 4.86 -5.13 -29.34
C PRO A 164 4.00 -5.20 -28.06
N CYS A 165 2.73 -4.82 -28.17
CA CYS A 165 1.80 -4.95 -27.04
C CYS A 165 1.38 -6.43 -26.83
N PRO A 166 0.81 -6.80 -25.68
CA PRO A 166 0.37 -8.18 -25.40
C PRO A 166 -0.64 -8.79 -26.39
N HIS A 167 -1.24 -7.98 -27.26
CA HIS A 167 -2.18 -8.40 -28.31
C HIS A 167 -1.56 -8.44 -29.72
N CYS A 168 -0.30 -8.04 -29.91
CA CYS A 168 0.34 -8.07 -31.24
C CYS A 168 0.65 -9.51 -31.70
N SER A 169 0.96 -10.42 -30.78
CA SER A 169 1.22 -11.83 -31.12
C SER A 169 -0.08 -12.54 -31.57
N PRO A 170 -0.11 -13.22 -32.74
CA PRO A 170 -1.27 -13.99 -33.19
C PRO A 170 -1.67 -15.14 -32.26
N GLY A 171 -0.74 -15.63 -31.43
CA GLY A 171 -0.96 -16.71 -30.47
C GLY A 171 -1.20 -16.24 -29.03
N ASN A 172 -1.57 -14.97 -28.82
CA ASN A 172 -1.73 -14.42 -27.47
C ASN A 172 -2.89 -15.08 -26.68
N PRO A 173 -2.79 -15.19 -25.34
CA PRO A 173 -3.77 -15.90 -24.51
C PRO A 173 -5.11 -15.16 -24.34
N TYR A 174 -5.24 -13.93 -24.86
CA TYR A 174 -6.41 -13.06 -24.64
C TYR A 174 -7.47 -13.20 -25.73
N GLY A 175 -7.24 -13.99 -26.77
CA GLY A 175 -8.22 -14.27 -27.83
C GLY A 175 -8.58 -13.07 -28.72
N TRP A 176 -7.80 -11.99 -28.65
CA TRP A 176 -7.96 -10.79 -29.48
C TRP A 176 -6.58 -10.33 -29.96
N VAL A 177 -6.46 -10.05 -31.26
CA VAL A 177 -5.20 -9.69 -31.93
C VAL A 177 -5.33 -8.28 -32.51
N CYS A 178 -4.24 -7.50 -32.46
CA CYS A 178 -4.18 -6.17 -33.07
C CYS A 178 -4.46 -6.22 -34.59
N PRO A 179 -5.35 -5.37 -35.13
CA PRO A 179 -5.57 -5.26 -36.57
C PRO A 179 -4.32 -4.84 -37.36
N GLN A 180 -3.43 -4.08 -36.71
CA GLN A 180 -2.09 -3.72 -37.18
C GLN A 180 -1.12 -4.02 -36.03
N PRO A 181 -0.49 -5.21 -35.97
CA PRO A 181 0.52 -5.51 -34.96
C PRO A 181 1.73 -4.58 -35.09
N ILE A 182 2.32 -4.19 -33.96
CA ILE A 182 3.61 -3.49 -33.95
C ILE A 182 4.71 -4.53 -34.24
N PRO A 183 5.61 -4.30 -35.20
CA PRO A 183 6.77 -5.16 -35.44
C PRO A 183 7.69 -5.22 -34.23
N ASP A 184 8.28 -6.38 -33.95
CA ASP A 184 9.30 -6.53 -32.91
C ASP A 184 10.63 -5.99 -33.44
N PRO A 185 11.22 -4.92 -32.87
CA PRO A 185 12.44 -4.31 -33.40
C PRO A 185 13.66 -5.24 -33.38
N ASN A 186 13.63 -6.33 -32.61
CA ASN A 186 14.70 -7.34 -32.59
C ASN A 186 14.55 -8.37 -33.73
N MET A 187 13.35 -8.52 -34.28
CA MET A 187 13.02 -9.50 -35.32
C MET A 187 12.87 -8.86 -36.70
N ASP A 188 12.41 -7.61 -36.75
CA ASP A 188 12.17 -6.81 -37.95
C ASP A 188 12.59 -5.34 -37.73
N PRO A 189 13.90 -5.07 -37.68
CA PRO A 189 14.43 -3.72 -37.41
C PRO A 189 14.11 -2.72 -38.53
N ASP A 190 13.93 -3.18 -39.78
CA ASP A 190 13.68 -2.33 -40.94
C ASP A 190 12.26 -1.71 -40.93
N HIS A 191 11.32 -2.32 -40.21
CA HIS A 191 9.95 -1.83 -40.03
C HIS A 191 9.63 -1.44 -38.57
N ALA A 192 10.66 -1.33 -37.72
CA ALA A 192 10.50 -0.92 -36.32
C ALA A 192 9.92 0.49 -36.20
N TRP A 193 8.93 0.67 -35.33
CA TRP A 193 8.25 1.96 -35.15
C TRP A 193 9.03 2.87 -34.19
N LEU A 194 9.46 4.04 -34.65
CA LEU A 194 10.14 5.06 -33.84
C LEU A 194 9.14 5.80 -32.93
N LEU A 195 9.41 5.87 -31.63
CA LEU A 195 8.51 6.56 -30.68
C LEU A 195 8.49 8.09 -30.85
N ASP A 196 9.50 8.67 -31.48
CA ASP A 196 9.54 10.09 -31.86
C ASP A 196 8.48 10.46 -32.92
N GLU A 197 7.97 9.48 -33.68
CA GLU A 197 6.84 9.67 -34.61
C GLU A 197 5.47 9.61 -33.90
N GLY A 198 5.46 9.33 -32.59
CA GLY A 198 4.27 9.19 -31.75
C GLY A 198 3.87 7.73 -31.50
N ASP A 199 2.71 7.53 -30.87
CA ASP A 199 2.18 6.19 -30.58
C ASP A 199 1.77 5.45 -31.88
N PRO A 200 2.08 4.14 -32.04
CA PRO A 200 1.68 3.35 -33.20
C PRO A 200 0.16 3.34 -33.44
N PRO A 201 -0.31 3.24 -34.69
CA PRO A 201 -1.74 3.22 -35.02
C PRO A 201 -2.54 2.19 -34.21
N GLY A 202 -3.63 2.65 -33.59
CA GLY A 202 -4.49 1.81 -32.75
C GLY A 202 -3.92 1.43 -31.38
N HIS A 203 -2.74 1.97 -31.01
CA HIS A 203 -2.08 1.74 -29.74
C HIS A 203 -1.95 3.03 -28.92
N ALA A 204 -1.58 2.86 -27.64
CA ALA A 204 -1.18 3.94 -26.74
C ALA A 204 -0.36 3.36 -25.58
N ARG A 205 0.34 4.18 -24.81
CA ARG A 205 0.95 3.75 -23.54
C ARG A 205 -0.07 3.58 -22.41
N CYS A 206 0.06 2.53 -21.62
CA CYS A 206 -0.80 2.26 -20.48
C CYS A 206 -0.52 3.22 -19.30
N GLY A 207 -1.51 3.97 -18.82
CA GLY A 207 -1.35 4.96 -17.73
C GLY A 207 -0.95 4.43 -16.33
N ASN A 208 -0.50 3.18 -16.21
CA ASN A 208 0.02 2.61 -14.96
C ASN A 208 1.29 1.78 -15.14
N CYS A 209 1.40 0.99 -16.22
CA CYS A 209 2.60 0.16 -16.47
C CYS A 209 3.42 0.66 -17.67
N GLU A 210 2.98 1.72 -18.34
CA GLU A 210 3.60 2.42 -19.49
C GLU A 210 3.89 1.60 -20.74
N ILE A 211 3.84 0.28 -20.65
CA ILE A 211 3.87 -0.66 -21.77
C ILE A 211 2.72 -0.37 -22.73
N MET A 212 3.02 -0.53 -24.01
CA MET A 212 2.09 -0.33 -25.11
C MET A 212 0.84 -1.22 -24.95
N LEU A 213 -0.34 -0.67 -25.24
CA LEU A 213 -1.63 -1.36 -25.23
C LEU A 213 -2.36 -1.17 -26.55
N ALA A 214 -3.33 -2.03 -26.84
CA ALA A 214 -4.21 -1.86 -27.99
C ALA A 214 -5.50 -1.16 -27.56
N LEU A 215 -5.80 -0.01 -28.17
CA LEU A 215 -6.94 0.86 -27.81
C LEU A 215 -8.32 0.17 -27.99
N ARG A 216 -8.38 -0.85 -28.84
CA ARG A 216 -9.62 -1.58 -29.20
C ARG A 216 -9.72 -2.98 -28.58
N ALA A 217 -8.76 -3.39 -27.75
CA ALA A 217 -8.83 -4.68 -27.08
C ALA A 217 -9.95 -4.72 -26.03
N PRO A 218 -10.67 -5.83 -25.84
CA PRO A 218 -11.74 -5.96 -24.83
C PRO A 218 -11.26 -5.77 -23.38
N THR A 219 -9.97 -5.99 -23.13
CA THR A 219 -9.27 -5.78 -21.85
C THR A 219 -8.99 -4.31 -21.56
N THR A 220 -8.92 -3.46 -22.59
CA THR A 220 -8.56 -2.04 -22.44
C THR A 220 -9.71 -1.23 -21.85
N SER A 221 -9.38 -0.42 -20.85
CA SER A 221 -10.32 0.50 -20.17
C SER A 221 -9.81 1.93 -20.27
N LYS A 222 -10.72 2.90 -20.47
CA LYS A 222 -10.41 4.33 -20.53
C LYS A 222 -10.96 5.02 -19.28
N CYS A 223 -10.19 5.92 -18.69
CA CYS A 223 -10.64 6.81 -17.62
C CYS A 223 -11.52 7.90 -18.21
N ASP A 224 -12.73 8.09 -17.69
CA ASP A 224 -13.64 9.13 -18.20
C ASP A 224 -13.27 10.53 -17.68
N MET A 225 -12.31 10.67 -16.76
CA MET A 225 -11.84 11.96 -16.23
C MET A 225 -10.61 12.49 -16.98
N CYS A 226 -9.48 11.75 -16.97
CA CYS A 226 -8.23 12.15 -17.65
C CYS A 226 -8.09 11.62 -19.08
N SER A 227 -9.08 10.88 -19.61
CA SER A 227 -9.03 10.22 -20.92
C SER A 227 -7.91 9.16 -21.14
N VAL A 228 -7.05 8.89 -20.17
CA VAL A 228 -5.98 7.89 -20.32
C VAL A 228 -6.51 6.45 -20.36
N SER A 229 -5.83 5.60 -21.14
CA SER A 229 -6.16 4.19 -21.32
C SER A 229 -5.28 3.26 -20.49
N PHE A 230 -5.83 2.12 -20.09
CA PHE A 230 -5.21 1.14 -19.20
C PHE A 230 -5.46 -0.28 -19.73
N CYS A 231 -4.40 -1.10 -19.81
CA CYS A 231 -4.39 -2.34 -20.61
C CYS A 231 -5.20 -3.51 -20.05
N GLY A 232 -5.66 -3.46 -18.81
CA GLY A 232 -6.35 -4.56 -18.12
C GLY A 232 -5.48 -5.75 -17.72
N ILE A 233 -4.21 -5.80 -18.16
CA ILE A 233 -3.37 -7.01 -18.15
C ILE A 233 -2.25 -6.93 -17.11
N ASN A 234 -1.21 -6.11 -17.35
CA ASN A 234 0.12 -6.33 -16.74
C ASN A 234 0.16 -6.20 -15.22
N VAL A 235 -0.64 -5.31 -14.63
CA VAL A 235 -0.72 -5.14 -13.17
C VAL A 235 -2.18 -5.26 -12.72
N GLN A 236 -2.52 -6.46 -12.24
CA GLN A 236 -3.87 -6.79 -11.77
C GLN A 236 -4.38 -5.76 -10.75
N GLY A 237 -5.56 -5.21 -10.98
CA GLY A 237 -6.17 -4.18 -10.10
C GLY A 237 -5.47 -2.82 -10.08
N ARG A 238 -4.49 -2.56 -10.95
CA ARG A 238 -3.89 -1.22 -11.14
C ARG A 238 -3.94 -0.74 -12.60
N CYS A 239 -3.71 -1.63 -13.57
CA CYS A 239 -3.88 -1.36 -15.00
C CYS A 239 -5.36 -1.32 -15.43
N VAL A 240 -6.23 -0.62 -14.69
CA VAL A 240 -7.67 -0.55 -15.00
C VAL A 240 -8.32 0.77 -14.56
N ALA A 241 -9.10 1.37 -15.46
CA ALA A 241 -10.09 2.39 -15.10
C ALA A 241 -11.38 1.67 -14.68
N ALA A 242 -11.53 1.42 -13.38
CA ALA A 242 -12.70 0.75 -12.82
C ALA A 242 -13.91 1.67 -12.74
N SER A 243 -15.11 1.11 -12.52
CA SER A 243 -16.31 1.92 -12.30
C SER A 243 -16.17 2.82 -11.06
N LEU A 244 -16.71 4.04 -11.12
CA LEU A 244 -16.62 5.07 -10.07
C LEU A 244 -16.68 4.53 -8.61
N PRO A 245 -17.72 3.80 -8.16
CA PRO A 245 -17.82 3.36 -6.77
C PRO A 245 -16.94 2.15 -6.40
N ALA A 246 -16.31 1.49 -7.37
CA ALA A 246 -15.49 0.28 -7.16
C ALA A 246 -13.99 0.56 -7.13
N GLN A 247 -13.54 1.68 -7.72
CA GLN A 247 -12.13 2.04 -7.83
C GLN A 247 -11.49 2.19 -6.45
N GLN A 248 -10.18 1.92 -6.38
CA GLN A 248 -9.34 2.26 -5.25
C GLN A 248 -8.55 3.54 -5.59
N PRO A 249 -8.60 4.59 -4.76
CA PRO A 249 -7.70 5.73 -4.93
C PRO A 249 -6.22 5.29 -4.95
N HIS A 250 -5.37 6.04 -5.64
CA HIS A 250 -3.92 5.82 -5.62
C HIS A 250 -3.38 6.14 -4.22
N GLY A 251 -2.40 5.36 -3.76
CA GLY A 251 -1.73 5.60 -2.47
C GLY A 251 -2.62 5.55 -1.22
N LEU A 252 -3.85 5.03 -1.30
CA LEU A 252 -4.81 4.98 -0.19
C LEU A 252 -5.52 3.60 -0.15
N GLY A 253 -4.78 2.57 0.21
CA GLY A 253 -5.26 1.21 0.44
C GLY A 253 -6.02 1.09 1.75
N ASP A 254 -5.42 1.56 2.85
CA ASP A 254 -5.96 1.50 4.21
C ASP A 254 -5.69 2.79 5.03
N ILE A 255 -5.90 2.74 6.36
CA ILE A 255 -5.69 3.88 7.27
C ILE A 255 -4.20 4.24 7.42
N GLY A 256 -3.28 3.28 7.36
CA GLY A 256 -1.84 3.54 7.48
C GLY A 256 -1.36 4.38 6.31
N ASP A 257 -1.72 3.98 5.09
CA ASP A 257 -1.49 4.76 3.87
C ASP A 257 -2.03 6.21 3.98
N LEU A 258 -3.18 6.41 4.63
CA LEU A 258 -3.78 7.74 4.83
C LEU A 258 -3.02 8.56 5.89
N ILE A 259 -2.52 7.94 6.96
CA ILE A 259 -1.72 8.60 8.00
C ILE A 259 -0.38 9.10 7.45
N GLU A 260 0.24 8.33 6.56
CA GLU A 260 1.52 8.69 5.91
C GLU A 260 1.34 9.74 4.78
N CYS A 261 0.10 10.05 4.39
CA CYS A 261 -0.19 10.93 3.25
C CYS A 261 -0.15 12.42 3.62
N SER A 262 0.87 13.15 3.14
CA SER A 262 1.01 14.59 3.41
C SER A 262 -0.12 15.46 2.83
N PHE A 263 -0.77 15.03 1.73
CA PHE A 263 -1.83 15.81 1.07
C PHE A 263 -3.10 15.97 1.92
N ILE A 264 -3.29 15.16 2.97
CA ILE A 264 -4.43 15.33 3.89
C ILE A 264 -4.36 16.67 4.62
N TYR A 265 -3.17 17.17 4.93
CA TYR A 265 -2.99 18.41 5.69
C TYR A 265 -3.41 19.63 4.86
N ASP A 266 -3.15 19.60 3.54
CA ASP A 266 -3.61 20.63 2.60
C ASP A 266 -5.14 20.64 2.48
N CYS A 267 -5.79 19.48 2.55
CA CYS A 267 -7.26 19.37 2.57
C CYS A 267 -7.91 20.06 3.78
N PHE A 268 -7.15 20.33 4.84
CA PHE A 268 -7.59 20.98 6.07
C PHE A 268 -6.83 22.29 6.35
N ASP A 269 -6.35 22.97 5.31
CA ASP A 269 -5.68 24.28 5.39
C ASP A 269 -4.46 24.30 6.34
N GLY A 270 -3.81 23.15 6.55
CA GLY A 270 -2.71 22.94 7.49
C GLY A 270 -3.12 22.83 8.96
N ASN A 271 -4.40 22.63 9.27
CA ASN A 271 -4.90 22.44 10.63
C ASN A 271 -4.68 20.98 11.11
N ASN A 272 -3.49 20.72 11.68
CA ASN A 272 -3.11 19.40 12.20
C ASN A 272 -4.11 18.83 13.22
N VAL A 273 -4.74 19.69 14.04
CA VAL A 273 -5.66 19.23 15.11
C VAL A 273 -6.95 18.66 14.52
N GLU A 274 -7.50 19.25 13.46
CA GLU A 274 -8.69 18.70 12.79
C GLU A 274 -8.36 17.42 11.98
N VAL A 275 -7.12 17.29 11.49
CA VAL A 275 -6.60 16.06 10.87
C VAL A 275 -6.48 14.94 11.89
N GLU A 276 -5.84 15.17 13.04
CA GLU A 276 -5.73 14.20 14.15
C GLU A 276 -7.12 13.71 14.58
N ILE A 277 -8.05 14.65 14.82
CA ILE A 277 -9.44 14.36 15.20
C ILE A 277 -10.17 13.50 14.13
N MET A 278 -9.92 13.75 12.84
CA MET A 278 -10.46 12.92 11.76
C MET A 278 -9.87 11.51 11.79
N LEU A 279 -8.53 11.38 11.89
CA LEU A 279 -7.85 10.08 11.87
C LEU A 279 -8.23 9.19 13.07
N ASP A 280 -8.37 9.79 14.26
CA ASP A 280 -8.89 9.12 15.46
C ASP A 280 -10.32 8.59 15.23
N TYR A 281 -11.20 9.43 14.67
CA TYR A 281 -12.57 9.02 14.33
C TYR A 281 -12.61 7.88 13.31
N LEU A 282 -11.83 7.98 12.23
CA LEU A 282 -11.74 6.93 11.20
C LEU A 282 -11.30 5.59 11.81
N THR A 283 -10.33 5.64 12.73
CA THR A 283 -9.83 4.47 13.45
C THR A 283 -10.88 3.87 14.38
N ALA A 284 -11.55 4.69 15.19
CA ALA A 284 -12.60 4.26 16.10
C ALA A 284 -13.81 3.65 15.37
N GLN A 285 -14.26 4.28 14.28
CA GLN A 285 -15.38 3.81 13.45
C GLN A 285 -15.00 2.74 12.42
N ARG A 286 -13.71 2.35 12.34
CA ARG A 286 -13.16 1.37 11.39
C ARG A 286 -13.47 1.72 9.92
N LEU A 287 -13.50 3.01 9.61
CA LEU A 287 -13.71 3.51 8.25
C LEU A 287 -12.41 3.40 7.44
N THR A 288 -12.52 3.24 6.13
CA THR A 288 -11.37 3.11 5.22
C THR A 288 -11.40 4.20 4.16
N PRO A 289 -10.25 4.59 3.56
CA PRO A 289 -10.25 5.56 2.46
C PRO A 289 -11.17 5.16 1.31
N LYS A 290 -11.28 3.85 1.02
CA LYS A 290 -12.25 3.32 0.03
C LYS A 290 -13.70 3.59 0.41
N HIS A 291 -14.05 3.49 1.69
CA HIS A 291 -15.40 3.78 2.18
C HIS A 291 -15.72 5.27 2.01
N ILE A 292 -14.84 6.14 2.49
CA ILE A 292 -14.94 7.61 2.37
C ILE A 292 -15.08 8.01 0.89
N TYR A 293 -14.19 7.50 0.04
CA TYR A 293 -14.23 7.70 -1.42
C TYR A 293 -15.59 7.33 -2.01
N ARG A 294 -16.14 6.16 -1.64
CA ARG A 294 -17.46 5.72 -2.13
C ARG A 294 -18.58 6.65 -1.67
N GLU A 295 -18.54 7.18 -0.45
CA GLU A 295 -19.50 8.18 0.03
C GLU A 295 -19.33 9.55 -0.67
N ILE A 296 -18.10 9.96 -1.00
CA ILE A 296 -17.82 11.15 -1.82
C ILE A 296 -18.39 10.98 -3.23
N ILE A 297 -18.18 9.83 -3.87
CA ILE A 297 -18.73 9.49 -5.19
C ILE A 297 -20.27 9.53 -5.16
N ALA A 298 -20.89 8.86 -4.20
CA ALA A 298 -22.35 8.82 -4.06
C ALA A 298 -22.94 10.22 -3.80
N HIS A 299 -22.29 11.02 -2.95
CA HIS A 299 -22.71 12.39 -2.70
C HIS A 299 -22.56 13.27 -3.96
N THR A 300 -21.41 13.23 -4.62
CA THR A 300 -21.15 13.97 -5.87
C THR A 300 -22.19 13.61 -6.94
N GLN A 301 -22.51 12.33 -7.12
CA GLN A 301 -23.54 11.87 -8.06
C GLN A 301 -24.96 12.33 -7.69
N SER A 302 -25.25 12.57 -6.41
CA SER A 302 -26.54 13.12 -5.96
C SER A 302 -26.68 14.64 -6.19
N GLN A 303 -25.58 15.37 -6.43
CA GLN A 303 -25.62 16.82 -6.62
C GLN A 303 -26.06 17.19 -8.06
N PRO A 304 -26.87 18.25 -8.25
CA PRO A 304 -27.34 18.68 -9.58
C PRO A 304 -26.24 19.00 -10.59
N ARG A 305 -25.03 19.32 -10.12
CA ARG A 305 -23.85 19.58 -10.98
C ARG A 305 -22.92 18.37 -11.14
N GLY A 306 -23.14 17.27 -10.42
CA GLY A 306 -22.30 16.08 -10.51
C GLY A 306 -20.80 16.39 -10.42
N PHE A 307 -20.01 15.75 -11.29
CA PHE A 307 -18.58 16.00 -11.42
C PHE A 307 -18.22 17.32 -12.14
N ARG A 308 -19.18 18.06 -12.71
CA ARG A 308 -18.92 19.31 -13.48
C ARG A 308 -18.18 20.36 -12.64
N THR A 309 -18.43 20.42 -11.33
CA THR A 309 -17.72 21.32 -10.41
C THR A 309 -16.24 20.94 -10.25
N LEU A 310 -15.91 19.64 -10.21
CA LEU A 310 -14.53 19.17 -10.06
C LEU A 310 -13.76 19.32 -11.38
N ILE A 311 -14.41 18.98 -12.51
CA ILE A 311 -13.85 19.16 -13.86
C ILE A 311 -13.60 20.66 -14.13
N GLY A 312 -14.55 21.54 -13.80
CA GLY A 312 -14.39 22.99 -13.97
C GLY A 312 -13.36 23.65 -13.03
N ARG A 313 -12.90 22.95 -11.99
CA ARG A 313 -11.72 23.33 -11.18
C ARG A 313 -10.40 22.82 -11.77
N ASN A 314 -10.47 22.10 -12.89
CA ASN A 314 -9.35 21.55 -13.64
C ASN A 314 -8.42 20.57 -12.88
N ILE A 315 -8.93 19.92 -11.83
CA ILE A 315 -8.15 19.02 -10.94
C ILE A 315 -7.62 17.74 -11.61
N PHE A 316 -7.89 17.54 -12.91
CA PHE A 316 -7.48 16.34 -13.65
C PHE A 316 -6.47 16.60 -14.78
N SER A 317 -6.19 17.87 -15.12
CA SER A 317 -5.29 18.22 -16.25
C SER A 317 -3.84 17.79 -16.03
N GLU A 318 -3.33 17.98 -14.82
CA GLU A 318 -1.96 17.58 -14.45
C GLU A 318 -1.78 16.05 -14.46
N ILE A 319 -2.86 15.27 -14.43
CA ILE A 319 -2.81 13.81 -14.44
C ILE A 319 -2.54 13.30 -15.86
N HIS A 320 -1.28 12.95 -16.12
CA HIS A 320 -0.78 12.47 -17.41
C HIS A 320 -0.91 13.48 -18.57
N GLY A 321 -1.02 14.78 -18.29
CA GLY A 321 -1.22 15.81 -19.33
C GLY A 321 -2.57 15.69 -20.03
N ALA A 322 -3.64 15.48 -19.26
CA ALA A 322 -4.97 15.22 -19.80
C ALA A 322 -5.52 16.39 -20.61
N VAL A 323 -6.06 16.07 -21.78
CA VAL A 323 -6.78 17.04 -22.63
C VAL A 323 -8.12 17.39 -21.98
N ASP A 324 -8.53 18.66 -22.10
CA ASP A 324 -9.84 19.15 -21.65
C ASP A 324 -10.97 18.20 -22.08
N THR A 325 -11.71 17.67 -21.11
CA THR A 325 -12.84 16.78 -21.39
C THR A 325 -14.14 17.55 -21.27
N ASP A 326 -14.97 17.49 -22.33
CA ASP A 326 -16.31 18.09 -22.33
C ASP A 326 -17.05 17.66 -21.05
N PRO A 327 -17.39 18.59 -20.14
CA PRO A 327 -17.95 18.29 -18.83
C PRO A 327 -19.31 17.60 -18.87
N ASP A 328 -19.99 17.62 -20.01
CA ASP A 328 -21.35 17.10 -20.18
C ASP A 328 -21.36 15.60 -20.55
N ILE A 329 -20.20 15.02 -20.86
CA ILE A 329 -20.04 13.57 -21.09
C ILE A 329 -20.32 12.78 -19.80
N PRO A 330 -21.22 11.77 -19.83
CA PRO A 330 -21.48 10.90 -18.69
C PRO A 330 -20.21 10.18 -18.20
N ARG A 331 -19.93 10.27 -16.89
CA ARG A 331 -18.78 9.61 -16.25
C ARG A 331 -19.21 8.29 -15.62
N SER A 332 -18.48 7.22 -15.94
CA SER A 332 -18.76 5.85 -15.50
C SER A 332 -17.53 5.17 -14.90
N ARG A 333 -16.34 5.43 -15.47
CA ARG A 333 -15.05 4.83 -15.13
C ARG A 333 -14.02 5.88 -14.76
N ILE A 334 -13.11 5.53 -13.86
CA ILE A 334 -12.09 6.43 -13.32
C ILE A 334 -10.81 5.64 -13.04
N CYS A 335 -9.64 6.23 -13.28
CA CYS A 335 -8.36 5.64 -12.89
C CYS A 335 -8.06 5.90 -11.41
N ARG A 336 -7.02 5.26 -10.89
CA ARG A 336 -6.62 5.38 -9.48
C ARG A 336 -6.17 6.80 -9.10
N LEU A 337 -5.49 7.50 -10.01
CA LEU A 337 -5.00 8.88 -9.77
C LEU A 337 -6.17 9.88 -9.71
N CYS A 338 -7.05 9.90 -10.73
CA CYS A 338 -8.26 10.74 -10.66
C CYS A 338 -9.17 10.38 -9.46
N ALA A 339 -9.18 9.12 -9.00
CA ALA A 339 -9.89 8.74 -7.79
C ALA A 339 -9.26 9.29 -6.50
N ALA A 340 -7.94 9.52 -6.48
CA ALA A 340 -7.26 10.23 -5.39
C ALA A 340 -7.61 11.72 -5.41
N GLU A 341 -7.59 12.38 -6.56
CA GLU A 341 -8.03 13.80 -6.65
C GLU A 341 -9.48 14.00 -6.22
N VAL A 342 -10.40 13.12 -6.63
CA VAL A 342 -11.79 13.15 -6.14
C VAL A 342 -11.87 12.91 -4.63
N PHE A 343 -11.01 12.06 -4.07
CA PHE A 343 -10.94 11.83 -2.63
C PHE A 343 -10.48 13.09 -1.89
N PHE A 344 -9.33 13.67 -2.25
CA PHE A 344 -8.79 14.85 -1.58
C PHE A 344 -9.71 16.07 -1.74
N ALA A 345 -10.18 16.35 -2.95
CA ALA A 345 -11.10 17.46 -3.22
C ALA A 345 -12.46 17.33 -2.51
N GLY A 346 -12.85 16.12 -2.09
CA GLY A 346 -14.09 15.84 -1.37
C GLY A 346 -13.93 15.55 0.14
N LEU A 347 -12.70 15.43 0.65
CA LEU A 347 -12.43 14.93 2.01
C LEU A 347 -12.98 15.87 3.10
N LYS A 348 -12.73 17.18 2.97
CA LYS A 348 -13.23 18.21 3.90
C LYS A 348 -14.76 18.25 3.92
N ASP A 349 -15.39 18.31 2.75
CA ASP A 349 -16.86 18.34 2.61
C ASP A 349 -17.53 17.04 3.05
N TRP A 350 -16.85 15.90 2.92
CA TRP A 350 -17.26 14.65 3.55
C TRP A 350 -17.16 14.74 5.07
N TRP A 351 -16.05 15.22 5.61
CA TRP A 351 -15.84 15.31 7.05
C TRP A 351 -16.85 16.23 7.75
N VAL A 352 -17.18 17.38 7.16
CA VAL A 352 -18.24 18.28 7.67
C VAL A 352 -19.59 17.55 7.79
N ARG A 353 -19.94 16.69 6.82
CA ARG A 353 -21.20 15.91 6.84
C ARG A 353 -21.14 14.73 7.81
N GLU A 354 -20.00 14.05 7.89
CA GLU A 354 -19.80 12.90 8.76
C GLU A 354 -19.96 13.27 10.24
N ARG A 355 -19.38 14.41 10.64
CA ARG A 355 -19.47 14.96 12.01
C ARG A 355 -20.92 15.21 12.45
N GLN A 356 -21.84 15.47 11.52
CA GLN A 356 -23.27 15.67 11.82
C GLN A 356 -24.01 14.37 12.19
N LYS A 357 -23.43 13.19 11.97
CA LYS A 357 -24.02 11.90 12.39
C LYS A 357 -24.00 11.69 13.92
N GLY A 358 -23.27 12.52 14.68
CA GLY A 358 -23.31 12.52 16.15
C GLY A 358 -22.41 11.48 16.84
N PHE A 359 -21.48 10.85 16.12
CA PHE A 359 -20.56 9.84 16.64
C PHE A 359 -19.19 10.40 17.11
N LEU A 360 -19.09 11.72 17.30
CA LEU A 360 -17.88 12.38 17.82
C LEU A 360 -17.81 12.26 19.34
N GLU A 361 -16.58 12.18 19.86
CA GLU A 361 -16.33 12.28 21.30
C GLU A 361 -16.82 13.63 21.86
N PRO A 362 -17.38 13.69 23.09
CA PRO A 362 -17.98 14.91 23.63
C PRO A 362 -17.00 16.10 23.76
N ASN A 363 -15.71 15.84 23.97
CA ASN A 363 -14.69 16.88 24.02
C ASN A 363 -14.45 17.55 22.65
N VAL A 364 -14.59 16.82 21.55
CA VAL A 364 -14.52 17.34 20.18
C VAL A 364 -15.82 18.01 19.78
N ALA A 365 -16.96 17.37 20.06
CA ALA A 365 -18.28 17.84 19.66
C ALA A 365 -18.68 19.17 20.33
N ASN A 366 -18.18 19.44 21.55
CA ASN A 366 -18.47 20.66 22.30
C ASN A 366 -17.46 21.82 22.06
N ARG A 367 -16.49 21.66 21.14
CA ARG A 367 -15.61 22.78 20.73
C ARG A 367 -16.46 23.88 20.08
N LYS A 368 -16.21 25.14 20.45
CA LYS A 368 -16.95 26.28 19.91
C LYS A 368 -16.53 26.54 18.46
N ASP A 369 -17.47 26.80 17.57
CA ASP A 369 -17.14 27.17 16.19
C ASP A 369 -16.29 28.46 16.16
N CYS A 370 -15.20 28.43 15.40
CA CYS A 370 -14.32 29.59 15.22
C CYS A 370 -15.09 30.72 14.51
N PRO A 371 -15.10 31.97 15.03
CA PRO A 371 -15.76 33.11 14.36
C PRO A 371 -15.26 33.33 12.92
N HIS A 372 -14.00 33.01 12.66
CA HIS A 372 -13.36 33.14 11.34
C HIS A 372 -13.46 31.87 10.48
N GLY A 373 -13.99 30.77 11.02
CA GLY A 373 -14.20 29.48 10.35
C GLY A 373 -12.96 29.00 9.59
N GLU A 374 -13.18 28.41 8.40
CA GLU A 374 -12.12 27.94 7.49
C GLU A 374 -11.11 29.02 7.05
N ALA A 375 -11.45 30.31 7.17
CA ALA A 375 -10.58 31.43 6.79
C ALA A 375 -9.76 31.95 7.97
N CYS A 376 -9.72 31.23 9.09
CA CYS A 376 -8.98 31.63 10.28
C CYS A 376 -7.45 31.53 10.04
N SER A 377 -6.75 32.66 10.17
CA SER A 377 -5.29 32.72 10.14
C SER A 377 -4.62 31.92 11.28
N HIS A 378 -5.33 31.70 12.39
CA HIS A 378 -4.84 31.01 13.58
C HIS A 378 -5.16 29.52 13.63
N GLN A 379 -5.81 28.93 12.60
CA GLN A 379 -6.13 27.50 12.61
C GLN A 379 -4.91 26.56 12.50
N LYS A 380 -3.73 27.13 12.21
CA LYS A 380 -2.43 26.43 12.26
C LYS A 380 -1.78 26.49 13.65
N ASP A 381 -2.26 27.36 14.55
CA ASP A 381 -1.80 27.41 15.92
C ASP A 381 -2.48 26.29 16.74
N PHE A 382 -1.66 25.50 17.43
CA PHE A 382 -2.11 24.30 18.14
C PHE A 382 -3.00 24.62 19.35
N GLY A 383 -2.81 25.77 20.00
CA GLY A 383 -3.66 26.20 21.11
C GLY A 383 -5.04 26.62 20.62
N HIS A 384 -5.07 27.53 19.63
CA HIS A 384 -6.31 28.01 19.02
C HIS A 384 -7.10 26.87 18.36
N ALA A 385 -6.43 26.00 17.59
CA ALA A 385 -7.07 24.87 16.93
C ALA A 385 -7.63 23.84 17.93
N ARG A 386 -7.05 23.68 19.12
CA ARG A 386 -7.65 22.83 20.17
C ARG A 386 -8.92 23.44 20.78
N GLU A 387 -8.95 24.76 20.99
CA GLU A 387 -10.11 25.44 21.61
C GLU A 387 -11.31 25.58 20.65
N PHE A 388 -11.06 25.96 19.40
CA PHE A 388 -12.11 26.28 18.42
C PHE A 388 -12.22 25.24 17.32
N ASN A 389 -13.44 24.89 16.95
CA ASN A 389 -13.76 24.07 15.78
C ASN A 389 -13.63 24.88 14.48
N HIS A 390 -12.97 24.32 13.47
CA HIS A 390 -12.84 24.93 12.14
C HIS A 390 -13.63 24.18 11.05
N ILE A 391 -14.21 23.01 11.37
CA ILE A 391 -14.93 22.13 10.43
C ILE A 391 -16.42 22.08 10.79
N PHE A 392 -17.20 22.95 10.16
CA PHE A 392 -18.66 23.06 10.36
C PHE A 392 -19.35 23.67 9.13
N MET A 393 -20.66 23.43 8.99
CA MET A 393 -21.46 24.10 7.97
C MET A 393 -21.69 25.56 8.35
N ARG A 394 -21.13 26.51 7.59
CA ARG A 394 -21.45 27.93 7.73
C ARG A 394 -22.91 28.18 7.32
N ASN A 395 -23.72 28.65 8.27
CA ASN A 395 -25.08 29.09 7.99
C ASN A 395 -25.05 30.46 7.29
N THR A 396 -25.27 30.48 5.97
CA THR A 396 -25.13 31.68 5.11
C THR A 396 -26.16 32.78 5.38
N ASN A 397 -27.08 32.58 6.32
CA ASN A 397 -28.14 33.52 6.68
C ASN A 397 -27.82 34.34 7.96
N ALA A 398 -26.58 34.34 8.45
CA ALA A 398 -26.17 35.24 9.52
C ALA A 398 -26.09 36.70 9.00
N PRO A 399 -26.80 37.68 9.61
CA PRO A 399 -26.78 39.06 9.15
C PRO A 399 -25.45 39.73 9.49
N GLY A 400 -24.48 39.64 8.57
CA GLY A 400 -23.13 40.19 8.76
C GLY A 400 -22.14 39.95 7.61
N SER A 401 -22.37 38.97 6.73
CA SER A 401 -21.54 38.75 5.54
C SER A 401 -22.11 39.47 4.31
N GLY A 402 -21.47 40.56 3.90
CA GLY A 402 -21.60 41.09 2.54
C GLY A 402 -21.01 40.12 1.50
N PRO A 403 -21.23 40.37 0.19
CA PRO A 403 -20.69 39.50 -0.85
C PRO A 403 -19.16 39.47 -0.80
N LEU A 404 -18.58 38.27 -0.87
CA LEU A 404 -17.13 38.11 -1.02
C LEU A 404 -16.67 38.77 -2.34
N PRO A 405 -15.57 39.56 -2.34
CA PRO A 405 -14.98 40.02 -3.59
C PRO A 405 -14.45 38.82 -4.39
N ALA A 406 -14.60 38.87 -5.71
CA ALA A 406 -14.13 37.81 -6.58
C ALA A 406 -12.60 37.61 -6.45
N LEU A 407 -12.15 36.36 -6.42
CA LEU A 407 -10.73 36.01 -6.41
C LEU A 407 -10.08 36.49 -7.71
N VAL A 408 -9.19 37.48 -7.61
CA VAL A 408 -8.34 37.92 -8.71
C VAL A 408 -7.20 36.89 -8.87
N PRO A 409 -6.87 36.44 -10.10
CA PRO A 409 -5.75 35.53 -10.32
C PRO A 409 -4.42 36.16 -9.88
N LEU A 410 -3.62 35.42 -9.12
CA LEU A 410 -2.26 35.80 -8.74
C LEU A 410 -1.31 35.69 -9.95
N ASN A 411 -1.31 36.70 -10.82
CA ASN A 411 -0.15 36.97 -11.68
C ASN A 411 -0.11 38.42 -12.19
N ALA A 412 0.49 39.32 -11.41
CA ALA A 412 0.97 40.62 -11.86
C ALA A 412 2.11 41.10 -10.95
N GLY A 413 3.32 41.26 -11.51
CA GLY A 413 4.42 41.94 -10.81
C GLY A 413 4.15 43.44 -10.65
N PRO A 414 4.89 44.15 -9.77
CA PRO A 414 4.65 45.56 -9.49
C PRO A 414 4.93 46.44 -10.71
N SER A 415 3.89 47.07 -11.26
CA SER A 415 3.97 48.02 -12.35
C SER A 415 4.49 49.39 -11.87
N VAL A 416 5.59 49.86 -12.47
CA VAL A 416 6.14 51.21 -12.27
C VAL A 416 5.22 52.27 -12.92
N PRO A 417 5.02 53.46 -12.33
CA PRO A 417 4.15 54.49 -12.92
C PRO A 417 4.74 55.05 -14.22
N ASN A 418 3.90 55.15 -15.25
CA ASN A 418 4.30 55.66 -16.57
C ASN A 418 4.20 57.20 -16.61
N VAL A 419 5.28 57.87 -17.04
CA VAL A 419 5.32 59.33 -17.25
C VAL A 419 5.31 59.63 -18.76
N ALA A 420 4.62 60.70 -19.16
CA ALA A 420 4.37 61.05 -20.56
C ALA A 420 5.66 61.38 -21.37
N PRO A 421 5.62 61.26 -22.72
CA PRO A 421 6.82 61.27 -23.55
C PRO A 421 7.23 62.66 -24.04
N GLU A 422 8.52 62.99 -23.95
CA GLU A 422 9.15 64.07 -24.73
C GLU A 422 10.36 63.56 -25.54
N THR A 423 10.27 63.82 -26.85
CA THR A 423 11.29 63.89 -27.90
C THR A 423 12.75 63.47 -27.61
N LEU A 424 13.21 62.46 -28.36
CA LEU A 424 14.64 62.15 -28.58
C LEU A 424 15.24 62.97 -29.75
N PRO A 425 16.46 63.53 -29.60
CA PRO A 425 17.39 63.80 -30.70
C PRO A 425 18.30 62.58 -30.99
N PRO A 426 19.04 62.55 -32.12
CA PRO A 426 19.47 61.30 -32.76
C PRO A 426 20.82 60.73 -32.29
N ALA A 427 21.07 59.48 -32.71
CA ALA A 427 22.24 58.67 -32.40
C ALA A 427 23.57 59.21 -32.95
N LEU A 428 24.66 58.76 -32.33
CA LEU A 428 26.00 58.72 -32.94
C LEU A 428 26.54 57.28 -32.91
N ASP A 429 27.38 57.03 -33.91
CA ASP A 429 27.86 55.72 -34.38
C ASP A 429 29.09 55.20 -33.60
N VAL A 430 29.52 53.97 -33.92
CA VAL A 430 30.91 53.43 -33.96
C VAL A 430 31.00 51.95 -33.52
N ARG A 431 30.80 51.07 -34.51
CA ARG A 431 31.67 49.94 -34.97
C ARG A 431 32.43 49.02 -33.98
N GLU A 432 32.14 47.73 -34.15
CA GLU A 432 33.06 46.56 -34.33
C GLU A 432 34.28 46.34 -33.39
N GLY A 433 34.28 45.18 -32.70
CA GLY A 433 35.45 44.61 -32.01
C GLY A 433 35.33 43.08 -31.85
N SER A 434 36.42 42.34 -32.05
CA SER A 434 36.43 40.88 -32.28
C SER A 434 36.80 40.03 -31.05
N ILE A 435 36.19 38.83 -30.97
CA ILE A 435 36.72 37.54 -30.44
C ILE A 435 37.36 37.51 -29.03
N THR A 436 36.84 36.65 -28.13
CA THR A 436 37.60 35.54 -27.50
C THR A 436 36.74 34.63 -26.61
N SER A 437 37.19 33.38 -26.46
CA SER A 437 36.53 32.27 -25.75
C SER A 437 37.04 32.08 -24.31
N ALA A 438 36.16 31.73 -23.36
CA ALA A 438 36.49 31.20 -22.02
C ALA A 438 35.28 30.38 -21.47
N PRO A 439 35.39 29.57 -20.39
CA PRO A 439 35.18 28.12 -20.53
C PRO A 439 34.01 27.53 -19.72
N ALA A 440 33.73 26.25 -19.98
CA ALA A 440 32.71 25.47 -19.28
C ALA A 440 33.09 25.13 -17.83
N THR A 441 32.08 25.06 -16.95
CA THR A 441 32.21 24.64 -15.54
C THR A 441 32.02 23.12 -15.39
N PRO A 442 32.80 22.44 -14.52
CA PRO A 442 32.82 20.97 -14.42
C PRO A 442 31.73 20.36 -13.51
N ASP A 443 31.58 19.03 -13.65
CA ASP A 443 30.53 18.19 -13.07
C ASP A 443 30.52 18.02 -11.54
N PHE A 444 29.32 17.74 -11.03
CA PHE A 444 28.95 17.67 -9.62
C PHE A 444 29.24 16.27 -9.00
N ARG A 445 30.52 15.85 -8.90
CA ARG A 445 30.87 14.50 -8.40
C ARG A 445 31.86 14.37 -7.25
N ASP A 446 32.53 15.43 -6.80
CA ASP A 446 33.52 15.39 -5.71
C ASP A 446 33.09 16.19 -4.46
N ALA A 447 31.96 15.83 -3.85
CA ALA A 447 31.41 16.53 -2.67
C ALA A 447 31.06 15.61 -1.49
N ILE A 448 31.72 14.46 -1.35
CA ILE A 448 31.65 13.58 -0.17
C ILE A 448 33.06 13.10 0.20
N ASP A 449 33.82 13.94 0.91
CA ASP A 449 34.95 13.51 1.77
C ASP A 449 35.50 14.71 2.59
N THR A 450 34.65 15.33 3.43
CA THR A 450 35.12 16.37 4.39
C THR A 450 34.30 16.44 5.69
N PHE A 451 33.73 15.32 6.13
CA PHE A 451 33.19 15.18 7.50
C PHE A 451 33.35 13.73 8.01
N LEU A 452 34.57 13.40 8.44
CA LEU A 452 34.90 12.35 9.42
C LEU A 452 35.96 12.90 10.37
#